data_AF-Q6E4J4-F1
#
_entry.id   AF-Q6E4J4-F1
#
_cell.length_a   1.000
_cell.length_b   1.000
_cell.length_c   1.000
_cell.angle_alpha   90.00
_cell.angle_beta   90.00
_cell.angle_gamma   90.00
#
_symmetry.space_group_name_H-M   'P 1'
#
loop_
_entity.id
_entity.type
_entity.pdbx_description
1 polymer ?
#
loop_
_entity_poly.entity_id
_entity_poly.type
_entity_poly.pdbx_seq_one_letter_code
_entity_poly.pdbx_strand_id
1 'polypeptide(L)'
;MWIKWIATLVAFGALVQSAVACPSQCSCSGTTVNCDSRSLASVPGGIPTTTQVLYLYDNQITKLEPGVFDSLAALTFLNLGNNQLTALPEGVFDRLVNLQKLYLWGNQLSALPVGVFDKLTQLTYLGLYVNQLKSIPRGAFDNLKSLTHIWLFDNPWDCACSDILYLSRWISQHPGIVRTADDGWNRVDPDSARCSGTNTPVRAVTEASTSPSKCPGYVATTTTPTTTTPEFIPETTTSPQPVITTQKPKPLWNFNCTSIQERKNDGGDCGKPACTTLLNCANFLSCLCSTCALCRKR
;
A
#
# COMPACT_ATOMS: atom_id res chain seq x y z
N MET A 1 -82.00 6.85 5.53
CA MET A 1 -81.21 6.36 4.39
C MET A 1 -80.01 7.27 4.18
N TRP A 2 -78.81 6.69 4.32
CA TRP A 2 -77.49 7.08 3.78
C TRP A 2 -76.90 8.42 4.24
N ILE A 3 -76.02 8.46 5.25
CA ILE A 3 -74.57 8.12 5.25
C ILE A 3 -73.76 8.88 4.19
N LYS A 4 -73.09 9.94 4.69
CA LYS A 4 -71.72 10.42 4.43
C LYS A 4 -71.13 10.28 3.02
N TRP A 5 -70.69 11.41 2.45
CA TRP A 5 -69.39 11.45 1.77
C TRP A 5 -68.55 12.58 2.36
N ILE A 6 -67.53 12.15 3.09
CA ILE A 6 -66.47 12.97 3.68
C ILE A 6 -65.55 13.41 2.54
N ALA A 7 -65.27 14.70 2.49
CA ALA A 7 -64.17 15.28 1.75
C ALA A 7 -62.87 14.57 2.13
N THR A 8 -62.23 13.88 1.17
CA THR A 8 -60.85 13.44 1.31
C THR A 8 -60.05 13.98 0.14
N LEU A 9 -59.62 15.22 0.31
CA LEU A 9 -58.50 15.82 -0.40
C LEU A 9 -57.24 15.09 0.08
N VAL A 10 -56.93 13.93 -0.51
CA VAL A 10 -55.57 13.38 -0.41
C VAL A 10 -54.78 14.06 -1.51
N ALA A 11 -54.10 15.13 -1.14
CA ALA A 11 -52.96 15.61 -1.88
C ALA A 11 -52.03 14.42 -2.12
N PHE A 12 -51.84 14.03 -3.39
CA PHE A 12 -50.70 13.22 -3.80
C PHE A 12 -49.45 14.10 -3.73
N GLY A 13 -49.07 14.47 -2.51
CA GLY A 13 -47.79 15.04 -2.16
C GLY A 13 -46.80 13.91 -1.90
N ALA A 14 -45.78 13.84 -2.76
CA ALA A 14 -44.50 13.18 -2.53
C ALA A 14 -44.51 11.66 -2.26
N LEU A 15 -44.29 10.90 -3.33
CA LEU A 15 -43.07 10.08 -3.44
C LEU A 15 -42.69 10.08 -4.92
N VAL A 16 -42.26 11.24 -5.43
CA VAL A 16 -41.24 11.19 -6.48
C VAL A 16 -40.01 10.70 -5.74
N GLN A 17 -39.90 9.39 -5.63
CA GLN A 17 -38.63 8.76 -5.36
C GLN A 17 -37.73 9.37 -6.43
N SER A 18 -36.83 10.27 -6.03
CA SER A 18 -35.84 10.81 -6.94
C SER A 18 -35.12 9.59 -7.48
N ALA A 19 -35.57 9.10 -8.63
CA ALA A 19 -34.86 8.11 -9.40
C ALA A 19 -33.55 8.84 -9.68
N VAL A 20 -32.51 8.51 -8.92
CA VAL A 20 -31.18 9.03 -9.19
C VAL A 20 -30.88 8.50 -10.58
N ALA A 21 -31.05 9.39 -11.55
CA ALA A 21 -31.13 9.00 -12.94
C ALA A 21 -29.78 8.41 -13.32
N CYS A 22 -29.81 7.32 -14.09
CA CYS A 22 -28.61 6.80 -14.70
C CYS A 22 -27.92 7.92 -15.49
N PRO A 23 -26.60 8.12 -15.39
CA PRO A 23 -25.91 9.10 -16.20
C PRO A 23 -26.25 8.90 -17.68
N SER A 24 -26.48 9.99 -18.43
CA SER A 24 -27.11 9.93 -19.76
C SER A 24 -26.35 9.09 -20.79
N GLN A 25 -25.04 8.96 -20.63
CA GLN A 25 -24.18 8.19 -21.51
C GLN A 25 -24.01 6.74 -21.03
N CYS A 26 -24.50 6.39 -19.85
CA CYS A 26 -24.31 5.09 -19.21
C CYS A 26 -25.58 4.24 -19.24
N SER A 27 -25.41 2.95 -18.98
CA SER A 27 -26.51 2.02 -18.71
C SER A 27 -26.46 1.58 -17.25
N CYS A 28 -27.61 1.49 -16.60
CA CYS A 28 -27.71 1.13 -15.19
C CYS A 28 -28.65 -0.06 -15.01
N SER A 29 -28.22 -1.04 -14.23
CA SER A 29 -29.00 -2.23 -13.89
C SER A 29 -28.74 -2.60 -12.43
N GLY A 30 -29.77 -2.48 -11.58
CA GLY A 30 -29.62 -2.61 -10.13
C GLY A 30 -28.61 -1.60 -9.58
N THR A 31 -27.56 -2.10 -8.92
CA THR A 31 -26.44 -1.31 -8.37
C THR A 31 -25.22 -1.26 -9.30
N THR A 32 -25.37 -1.72 -10.54
CA THR A 32 -24.31 -1.69 -11.56
C THR A 32 -24.50 -0.50 -12.49
N VAL A 33 -23.45 0.29 -12.66
CA VAL A 33 -23.37 1.40 -13.60
C VAL A 33 -22.30 1.09 -14.65
N ASN A 34 -22.75 0.91 -15.89
CA ASN A 34 -21.92 0.56 -17.02
C ASN A 34 -21.73 1.79 -17.91
N CYS A 35 -20.50 2.32 -17.93
CA CYS A 35 -20.07 3.49 -18.68
C CYS A 35 -18.83 3.20 -19.55
N ASP A 36 -18.51 1.93 -19.84
CA ASP A 36 -17.34 1.55 -20.65
C ASP A 36 -17.52 1.85 -22.15
N SER A 37 -16.44 1.91 -22.93
CA SER A 37 -16.53 1.93 -24.41
C SER A 37 -17.36 3.09 -25.00
N ARG A 38 -17.39 4.25 -24.35
CA ARG A 38 -18.31 5.37 -24.69
C ARG A 38 -17.58 6.64 -25.11
N SER A 39 -16.27 6.58 -25.28
CA SER A 39 -15.43 7.75 -25.60
C SER A 39 -15.56 8.88 -24.56
N LEU A 40 -15.78 8.52 -23.29
CA LEU A 40 -15.90 9.49 -22.22
C LEU A 40 -14.56 10.19 -21.97
N ALA A 41 -14.56 11.51 -21.95
CA ALA A 41 -13.38 12.31 -21.61
C ALA A 41 -13.22 12.53 -20.09
N SER A 42 -14.26 12.26 -19.30
CA SER A 42 -14.27 12.40 -17.84
C SER A 42 -15.27 11.43 -17.22
N VAL A 43 -15.17 11.23 -15.90
CA VAL A 43 -16.16 10.44 -15.14
C VAL A 43 -17.52 11.16 -15.19
N PRO A 44 -18.61 10.49 -15.61
CA PRO A 44 -19.92 11.11 -15.65
C PRO A 44 -20.39 11.57 -14.27
N GLY A 45 -20.99 12.77 -14.21
CA GLY A 45 -21.66 13.24 -13.00
C GLY A 45 -22.96 12.49 -12.73
N GLY A 46 -23.41 12.50 -11.47
CA GLY A 46 -24.71 11.94 -11.09
C GLY A 46 -24.75 10.41 -10.99
N ILE A 47 -23.60 9.75 -10.83
CA ILE A 47 -23.56 8.30 -10.55
C ILE A 47 -24.33 8.04 -9.23
N PRO A 48 -25.31 7.12 -9.21
CA PRO A 48 -26.06 6.80 -8.00
C PRO A 48 -25.15 6.37 -6.84
N THR A 49 -25.38 6.90 -5.64
CA THR A 49 -24.56 6.59 -4.45
C THR A 49 -24.72 5.14 -3.97
N THR A 50 -25.76 4.45 -4.43
CA THR A 50 -25.99 3.01 -4.22
C THR A 50 -25.17 2.11 -5.15
N THR A 51 -24.38 2.69 -6.07
CA THR A 51 -23.57 1.93 -7.02
C THR A 51 -22.55 1.06 -6.30
N GLN A 52 -22.55 -0.23 -6.64
CA GLN A 52 -21.60 -1.23 -6.14
C GLN A 52 -20.57 -1.58 -7.22
N VAL A 53 -20.96 -1.54 -8.49
CA VAL A 53 -20.11 -1.91 -9.62
C VAL A 53 -20.08 -0.76 -10.62
N LEU A 54 -18.90 -0.21 -10.87
CA LEU A 54 -18.71 0.88 -11.83
C LEU A 54 -17.70 0.47 -12.90
N TYR A 55 -18.16 0.42 -14.15
CA TYR A 55 -17.34 0.19 -15.33
C TYR A 55 -17.09 1.52 -16.05
N LEU A 56 -15.85 1.95 -16.14
CA LEU A 56 -15.39 3.15 -16.85
C LEU A 56 -14.25 2.83 -17.82
N TYR A 57 -14.00 1.56 -18.11
CA TYR A 57 -12.90 1.13 -18.96
C TYR A 57 -13.13 1.42 -20.45
N ASP A 58 -12.09 1.34 -21.28
CA ASP A 58 -12.16 1.63 -22.73
C ASP A 58 -12.77 3.01 -23.04
N ASN A 59 -12.25 4.05 -22.37
CA ASN A 59 -12.67 5.44 -22.57
C ASN A 59 -11.45 6.34 -22.84
N GLN A 60 -11.68 7.65 -22.86
CA GLN A 60 -10.67 8.68 -23.16
C GLN A 60 -10.44 9.57 -21.93
N ILE A 61 -10.60 9.03 -20.72
CA ILE A 61 -10.45 9.79 -19.48
C ILE A 61 -8.97 10.07 -19.25
N THR A 62 -8.61 11.35 -19.26
CA THR A 62 -7.20 11.80 -19.11
C THR A 62 -6.87 12.19 -17.67
N LYS A 63 -7.88 12.56 -16.88
CA LYS A 63 -7.72 13.00 -15.49
C LYS A 63 -8.95 12.62 -14.66
N LEU A 64 -8.71 12.34 -13.38
CA LEU A 64 -9.75 12.26 -12.36
C LEU A 64 -9.76 13.56 -11.56
N GLU A 65 -10.94 14.11 -11.31
CA GLU A 65 -11.06 15.25 -10.40
C GLU A 65 -10.93 14.79 -8.94
N PRO A 66 -10.34 15.61 -8.04
CA PRO A 66 -10.29 15.30 -6.62
C PRO A 66 -11.69 15.01 -6.06
N GLY A 67 -11.83 13.93 -5.30
CA GLY A 67 -13.10 13.53 -4.67
C GLY A 67 -14.15 12.98 -5.63
N VAL A 68 -13.83 12.70 -6.90
CA VAL A 68 -14.80 12.24 -7.92
C VAL A 68 -15.56 10.96 -7.52
N PHE A 69 -15.00 10.14 -6.63
CA PHE A 69 -15.64 8.91 -6.13
C PHE A 69 -16.11 8.99 -4.67
N ASP A 70 -16.03 10.15 -4.03
CA ASP A 70 -16.25 10.28 -2.58
C ASP A 70 -17.66 9.88 -2.14
N SER A 71 -18.65 10.10 -3.01
CA SER A 71 -20.05 9.74 -2.75
C SER A 71 -20.37 8.26 -2.98
N LEU A 72 -19.44 7.47 -3.51
CA LEU A 72 -19.64 6.08 -3.92
C LEU A 72 -19.15 5.10 -2.85
N ALA A 73 -19.46 5.34 -1.57
CA ALA A 73 -18.99 4.51 -0.46
C ALA A 73 -19.45 3.04 -0.51
N ALA A 74 -20.50 2.73 -1.30
CA ALA A 74 -20.99 1.37 -1.51
C ALA A 74 -20.20 0.57 -2.57
N LEU A 75 -19.23 1.20 -3.25
CA LEU A 75 -18.52 0.60 -4.38
C LEU A 75 -17.65 -0.57 -3.93
N THR A 76 -17.83 -1.73 -4.59
CA THR A 76 -17.04 -2.95 -4.39
C THR A 76 -16.16 -3.26 -5.60
N PHE A 77 -16.51 -2.73 -6.78
CA PHE A 77 -15.79 -2.91 -8.02
C PHE A 77 -15.65 -1.59 -8.77
N LEU A 78 -14.41 -1.23 -9.12
CA LEU A 78 -14.10 -0.09 -9.97
C LEU A 78 -13.12 -0.52 -11.09
N ASN A 79 -13.53 -0.32 -12.34
CA ASN A 79 -12.66 -0.54 -13.49
C ASN A 79 -12.47 0.74 -14.30
N LEU A 80 -11.24 1.26 -14.27
CA LEU A 80 -10.74 2.43 -15.00
C LEU A 80 -9.72 2.02 -16.08
N GLY A 81 -9.66 0.73 -16.42
CA GLY A 81 -8.67 0.21 -17.37
C GLY A 81 -8.80 0.81 -18.77
N ASN A 82 -7.75 0.77 -19.59
CA ASN A 82 -7.76 1.33 -20.95
C ASN A 82 -8.32 2.76 -21.01
N ASN A 83 -7.67 3.66 -20.28
CA ASN A 83 -7.92 5.10 -20.32
C ASN A 83 -6.57 5.82 -20.56
N GLN A 84 -6.54 7.14 -20.36
CA GLN A 84 -5.37 7.97 -20.62
C GLN A 84 -4.88 8.68 -19.35
N LEU A 85 -5.12 8.08 -18.17
CA LEU A 85 -4.73 8.65 -16.90
C LEU A 85 -3.20 8.69 -16.76
N THR A 86 -2.64 9.87 -16.51
CA THR A 86 -1.19 10.03 -16.28
C THR A 86 -0.81 10.10 -14.80
N ALA A 87 -1.79 10.45 -13.95
CA ALA A 87 -1.66 10.58 -12.51
C ALA A 87 -3.02 10.33 -11.83
N LEU A 88 -2.97 10.07 -10.52
CA LEU A 88 -4.14 9.99 -9.65
C LEU A 88 -4.12 11.15 -8.64
N PRO A 89 -5.26 11.80 -8.35
CA PRO A 89 -5.35 12.73 -7.23
C PRO A 89 -5.05 12.03 -5.89
N GLU A 90 -4.48 12.77 -4.94
CA GLU A 90 -4.34 12.30 -3.56
C GLU A 90 -5.71 11.96 -2.97
N GLY A 91 -5.79 10.84 -2.25
CA GLY A 91 -7.00 10.41 -1.56
C GLY A 91 -8.18 10.02 -2.47
N VAL A 92 -7.99 9.89 -3.80
CA VAL A 92 -9.09 9.64 -4.76
C VAL A 92 -9.90 8.37 -4.47
N PHE A 93 -9.36 7.43 -3.70
CA PHE A 93 -10.05 6.19 -3.31
C PHE A 93 -10.36 6.10 -1.80
N ASP A 94 -10.10 7.14 -1.01
CA ASP A 94 -10.16 7.07 0.46
C ASP A 94 -11.55 6.73 1.01
N ARG A 95 -12.61 7.10 0.28
CA ARG A 95 -14.00 6.81 0.66
C ARG A 95 -14.48 5.44 0.20
N LEU A 96 -13.71 4.73 -0.62
CA LEU A 96 -14.08 3.43 -1.19
C LEU A 96 -13.69 2.27 -0.27
N VAL A 97 -14.08 2.36 1.01
CA VAL A 97 -13.68 1.41 2.06
C VAL A 97 -14.20 -0.03 1.85
N ASN A 98 -15.18 -0.20 0.97
CA ASN A 98 -15.76 -1.48 0.57
C ASN A 98 -15.17 -2.05 -0.72
N LEU A 99 -14.18 -1.37 -1.32
CA LEU A 99 -13.65 -1.78 -2.61
C LEU A 99 -12.90 -3.10 -2.52
N GLN A 100 -13.28 -4.05 -3.37
CA GLN A 100 -12.69 -5.38 -3.45
C GLN A 100 -11.85 -5.54 -4.71
N LYS A 101 -12.23 -4.88 -5.82
CA LYS A 101 -11.52 -4.98 -7.09
C LYS A 101 -11.28 -3.59 -7.66
N LEU A 102 -10.02 -3.30 -7.93
CA LEU A 102 -9.58 -2.06 -8.57
C LEU A 102 -8.72 -2.39 -9.79
N TYR A 103 -9.16 -1.91 -10.95
CA TYR A 103 -8.45 -2.07 -12.21
C TYR A 103 -8.05 -0.71 -12.78
N LEU A 104 -6.75 -0.48 -12.90
CA LEU A 104 -6.11 0.74 -13.42
C LEU A 104 -5.19 0.44 -14.61
N TRP A 105 -5.29 -0.75 -15.18
CA TRP A 105 -4.42 -1.22 -16.25
C TRP A 105 -4.60 -0.46 -17.56
N GLY A 106 -3.64 -0.50 -18.47
CA GLY A 106 -3.78 0.17 -19.77
C GLY A 106 -3.96 1.68 -19.62
N ASN A 107 -3.25 2.31 -18.68
CA ASN A 107 -3.20 3.75 -18.50
C ASN A 107 -1.76 4.24 -18.70
N GLN A 108 -1.49 5.50 -18.38
CA GLN A 108 -0.18 6.15 -18.53
C GLN A 108 0.38 6.59 -17.17
N LEU A 109 0.00 5.90 -16.08
CA LEU A 109 0.39 6.28 -14.72
C LEU A 109 1.91 6.20 -14.57
N SER A 110 2.54 7.33 -14.28
CA SER A 110 4.00 7.43 -14.11
C SER A 110 4.46 7.28 -12.66
N ALA A 111 3.58 7.64 -11.72
CA ALA A 111 3.74 7.49 -10.29
C ALA A 111 2.38 7.32 -9.62
N LEU A 112 2.40 6.82 -8.38
CA LEU A 112 1.22 6.74 -7.51
C LEU A 112 1.39 7.71 -6.34
N PRO A 113 0.32 8.40 -5.90
CA PRO A 113 0.37 9.16 -4.65
C PRO A 113 0.69 8.26 -3.46
N VAL A 114 1.39 8.81 -2.47
CA VAL A 114 1.64 8.11 -1.21
C VAL A 114 0.29 7.83 -0.52
N GLY A 115 0.10 6.60 -0.04
CA GLY A 115 -1.11 6.20 0.68
C GLY A 115 -2.37 6.03 -0.17
N VAL A 116 -2.29 6.10 -1.51
CA VAL A 116 -3.46 6.02 -2.42
C VAL A 116 -4.34 4.77 -2.23
N PHE A 117 -3.80 3.69 -1.63
CA PHE A 117 -4.54 2.46 -1.35
C PHE A 117 -4.78 2.18 0.15
N ASP A 118 -4.40 3.09 1.05
CA ASP A 118 -4.37 2.83 2.49
C ASP A 118 -5.73 2.48 3.08
N LYS A 119 -6.81 3.01 2.50
CA LYS A 119 -8.19 2.78 2.97
C LYS A 119 -8.83 1.53 2.36
N LEU A 120 -8.19 0.88 1.39
CA LEU A 120 -8.75 -0.24 0.62
C LEU A 120 -8.43 -1.59 1.27
N THR A 121 -8.74 -1.75 2.55
CA THR A 121 -8.36 -2.94 3.34
C THR A 121 -9.05 -4.24 2.89
N GLN A 122 -10.17 -4.12 2.17
CA GLN A 122 -10.93 -5.23 1.59
C GLN A 122 -10.50 -5.60 0.16
N LEU A 123 -9.48 -4.92 -0.38
CA LEU A 123 -9.05 -5.12 -1.76
C LEU A 123 -8.45 -6.53 -1.94
N THR A 124 -9.01 -7.28 -2.88
CA THR A 124 -8.61 -8.65 -3.25
C THR A 124 -7.92 -8.68 -4.60
N TYR A 125 -8.28 -7.77 -5.51
CA TYR A 125 -7.72 -7.66 -6.87
C TYR A 125 -7.22 -6.23 -7.14
N LEU A 126 -5.97 -6.12 -7.56
CA LEU A 126 -5.35 -4.85 -7.99
C LEU A 126 -4.64 -5.01 -9.33
N GLY A 127 -5.16 -4.39 -10.39
CA GLY A 127 -4.53 -4.37 -11.71
C GLY A 127 -3.80 -3.05 -11.96
N LEU A 128 -2.46 -3.09 -12.04
CA LEU A 128 -1.60 -1.94 -12.36
C LEU A 128 -0.75 -2.17 -13.63
N TYR A 129 -0.91 -3.32 -14.29
CA TYR A 129 -0.17 -3.69 -15.49
C TYR A 129 -0.41 -2.74 -16.67
N VAL A 130 0.53 -2.70 -17.62
CA VAL A 130 0.47 -1.82 -18.80
C VAL A 130 0.26 -0.36 -18.37
N ASN A 131 1.26 0.17 -17.67
CA ASN A 131 1.34 1.57 -17.23
C ASN A 131 2.78 2.08 -17.41
N GLN A 132 3.11 3.26 -16.88
CA GLN A 132 4.44 3.87 -16.96
C GLN A 132 5.13 3.96 -15.58
N LEU A 133 4.74 3.09 -14.64
CA LEU A 133 5.24 3.13 -13.26
C LEU A 133 6.71 2.71 -13.22
N LYS A 134 7.52 3.54 -12.54
CA LYS A 134 8.94 3.27 -12.33
C LYS A 134 9.24 2.66 -10.96
N SER A 135 8.42 2.96 -9.96
CA SER A 135 8.52 2.45 -8.60
C SER A 135 7.14 2.46 -7.95
N ILE A 136 7.04 1.88 -6.75
CA ILE A 136 5.84 1.95 -5.91
C ILE A 136 6.22 2.71 -4.63
N PRO A 137 5.42 3.70 -4.19
CA PRO A 137 5.68 4.40 -2.94
C PRO A 137 5.84 3.42 -1.77
N ARG A 138 6.80 3.71 -0.89
CA ARG A 138 7.04 2.87 0.28
C ARG A 138 5.76 2.73 1.10
N GLY A 139 5.38 1.49 1.37
CA GLY A 139 4.22 1.16 2.19
C GLY A 139 2.88 1.13 1.45
N ALA A 140 2.84 1.41 0.13
CA ALA A 140 1.58 1.53 -0.61
C ALA A 140 0.68 0.28 -0.58
N PHE A 141 1.25 -0.90 -0.31
CA PHE A 141 0.52 -2.17 -0.23
C PHE A 141 0.37 -2.70 1.21
N ASP A 142 0.88 -1.98 2.22
CA ASP A 142 1.01 -2.50 3.57
C ASP A 142 -0.36 -2.77 4.21
N ASN A 143 -1.37 -1.98 3.86
CA ASN A 143 -2.74 -2.11 4.38
C ASN A 143 -3.63 -3.09 3.57
N LEU A 144 -3.14 -3.60 2.42
CA LEU A 144 -3.89 -4.49 1.52
C LEU A 144 -3.83 -5.95 1.98
N LYS A 145 -4.30 -6.22 3.20
CA LYS A 145 -4.18 -7.55 3.84
C LYS A 145 -5.03 -8.64 3.17
N SER A 146 -6.03 -8.25 2.42
CA SER A 146 -6.94 -9.17 1.71
C SER A 146 -6.51 -9.48 0.28
N LEU A 147 -5.35 -8.94 -0.17
CA LEU A 147 -4.94 -9.01 -1.56
C LEU A 147 -4.56 -10.44 -1.96
N THR A 148 -5.15 -10.93 -3.06
CA THR A 148 -4.93 -12.29 -3.58
C THR A 148 -4.41 -12.30 -5.01
N HIS A 149 -4.64 -11.21 -5.75
CA HIS A 149 -4.23 -11.05 -7.12
C HIS A 149 -3.71 -9.63 -7.34
N ILE A 150 -2.46 -9.52 -7.79
CA ILE A 150 -1.88 -8.26 -8.25
C ILE A 150 -1.16 -8.47 -9.59
N TRP A 151 -1.39 -7.57 -10.53
CA TRP A 151 -0.73 -7.58 -11.84
C TRP A 151 0.12 -6.33 -11.99
N LEU A 152 1.44 -6.53 -12.19
CA LEU A 152 2.47 -5.49 -12.20
C LEU A 152 3.34 -5.49 -13.46
N PHE A 153 3.10 -6.45 -14.36
CA PHE A 153 3.87 -6.60 -15.59
C PHE A 153 3.63 -5.42 -16.56
N ASP A 154 4.46 -5.30 -17.60
CA ASP A 154 4.40 -4.20 -18.58
C ASP A 154 4.41 -2.80 -17.93
N ASN A 155 5.31 -2.62 -16.97
CA ASN A 155 5.67 -1.32 -16.42
C ASN A 155 7.20 -1.16 -16.52
N PRO A 156 7.71 0.04 -16.83
CA PRO A 156 9.14 0.31 -16.96
C PRO A 156 9.81 0.50 -15.60
N TRP A 157 9.83 -0.54 -14.76
CA TRP A 157 10.38 -0.50 -13.41
C TRP A 157 11.84 -0.03 -13.40
N ASP A 158 12.14 1.08 -12.72
CA ASP A 158 13.48 1.64 -12.60
C ASP A 158 14.24 0.94 -11.47
N CYS A 159 14.92 -0.15 -11.83
CA CYS A 159 15.69 -0.94 -10.88
C CYS A 159 17.06 -0.36 -10.51
N ALA A 160 17.45 0.78 -11.07
CA ALA A 160 18.71 1.44 -10.72
C ALA A 160 18.52 2.42 -9.54
N CYS A 161 17.34 3.02 -9.43
CA CYS A 161 16.93 3.86 -8.31
C CYS A 161 16.60 3.02 -7.05
N SER A 162 16.99 3.49 -5.87
CA SER A 162 16.71 2.81 -4.58
C SER A 162 15.22 2.73 -4.21
N ASP A 163 14.35 3.55 -4.80
CA ASP A 163 12.91 3.52 -4.51
C ASP A 163 12.25 2.19 -4.91
N ILE A 164 12.87 1.44 -5.83
CA ILE A 164 12.41 0.11 -6.23
C ILE A 164 12.48 -0.92 -5.09
N LEU A 165 13.30 -0.69 -4.07
CA LEU A 165 13.58 -1.69 -3.03
C LEU A 165 12.34 -2.08 -2.24
N TYR A 166 11.36 -1.16 -2.08
CA TYR A 166 10.09 -1.51 -1.47
C TYR A 166 9.37 -2.59 -2.28
N LEU A 167 9.17 -2.35 -3.59
CA LEU A 167 8.47 -3.28 -4.47
C LEU A 167 9.21 -4.63 -4.56
N SER A 168 10.53 -4.59 -4.72
CA SER A 168 11.37 -5.79 -4.81
C SER A 168 11.23 -6.68 -3.57
N ARG A 169 11.31 -6.09 -2.37
CA ARG A 169 11.13 -6.81 -1.10
C ARG A 169 9.69 -7.30 -0.94
N TRP A 170 8.71 -6.48 -1.30
CA TRP A 170 7.30 -6.84 -1.17
C TRP A 170 6.94 -8.05 -2.06
N ILE A 171 7.39 -8.08 -3.32
CA ILE A 171 7.17 -9.23 -4.22
C ILE A 171 7.86 -10.48 -3.65
N SER A 172 9.07 -10.34 -3.11
CA SER A 172 9.80 -11.46 -2.50
C SER A 172 9.09 -12.05 -1.28
N GLN A 173 8.36 -11.23 -0.53
CA GLN A 173 7.57 -11.67 0.62
C GLN A 173 6.19 -12.22 0.23
N HIS A 174 5.65 -11.82 -0.93
CA HIS A 174 4.32 -12.20 -1.41
C HIS A 174 4.34 -12.85 -2.81
N PRO A 175 5.20 -13.87 -3.06
CA PRO A 175 5.37 -14.41 -4.42
C PRO A 175 4.12 -15.13 -4.93
N GLY A 176 3.25 -15.60 -4.03
CA GLY A 176 2.05 -16.39 -4.36
C GLY A 176 0.87 -15.61 -4.94
N ILE A 177 0.91 -14.27 -4.92
CA ILE A 177 -0.24 -13.44 -5.35
C ILE A 177 0.04 -12.58 -6.58
N VAL A 178 1.29 -12.49 -7.03
CA VAL A 178 1.69 -11.77 -8.24
C VAL A 178 1.33 -12.61 -9.46
N ARG A 179 0.61 -12.00 -10.40
CA ARG A 179 0.05 -12.67 -11.59
C ARG A 179 0.68 -12.14 -12.88
N THR A 180 0.46 -12.88 -13.96
CA THR A 180 0.86 -12.54 -15.33
C THR A 180 -0.36 -12.56 -16.28
N ALA A 181 -0.18 -12.14 -17.53
CA ALA A 181 -1.22 -12.14 -18.55
C ALA A 181 -1.60 -13.57 -19.02
N ASP A 182 -0.67 -14.52 -18.87
CA ASP A 182 -0.83 -15.88 -19.37
C ASP A 182 -1.88 -16.69 -18.57
N ASP A 183 -2.36 -17.77 -19.20
CA ASP A 183 -3.29 -18.75 -18.62
C ASP A 183 -4.55 -18.10 -18.04
N GLY A 184 -5.16 -17.19 -18.82
CA GLY A 184 -6.39 -16.51 -18.44
C GLY A 184 -6.23 -15.61 -17.23
N TRP A 185 -5.10 -14.91 -17.12
CA TRP A 185 -4.79 -13.92 -16.07
C TRP A 185 -4.60 -14.50 -14.67
N ASN A 186 -4.63 -15.83 -14.51
CA ASN A 186 -4.62 -16.46 -13.18
C ASN A 186 -3.30 -17.13 -12.82
N ARG A 187 -2.35 -17.30 -13.75
CA ARG A 187 -1.06 -17.90 -13.41
C ARG A 187 -0.30 -17.01 -12.41
N VAL A 188 0.21 -17.64 -11.36
CA VAL A 188 1.14 -17.02 -10.41
C VAL A 188 2.51 -16.95 -11.04
N ASP A 189 3.06 -15.75 -11.11
CA ASP A 189 4.39 -15.48 -11.67
C ASP A 189 5.01 -14.29 -10.92
N PRO A 190 5.83 -14.55 -9.87
CA PRO A 190 6.49 -13.47 -9.13
C PRO A 190 7.59 -12.77 -9.93
N ASP A 191 7.97 -13.30 -11.10
CA ASP A 191 8.97 -12.71 -12.00
C ASP A 191 8.35 -11.85 -13.11
N SER A 192 7.02 -11.66 -13.09
CA SER A 192 6.29 -10.91 -14.13
C SER A 192 6.61 -9.41 -14.14
N ALA A 193 6.95 -8.82 -12.98
CA ALA A 193 7.47 -7.47 -12.89
C ALA A 193 8.97 -7.46 -13.26
N ARG A 194 9.33 -6.76 -14.34
CA ARG A 194 10.68 -6.77 -14.91
C ARG A 194 11.31 -5.37 -14.95
N CYS A 195 12.58 -5.31 -14.63
CA CYS A 195 13.39 -4.10 -14.69
C CYS A 195 13.49 -3.57 -16.11
N SER A 196 13.27 -2.26 -16.27
CA SER A 196 13.45 -1.56 -17.54
C SER A 196 14.90 -1.70 -18.03
N GLY A 197 15.07 -1.98 -19.32
CA GLY A 197 16.38 -2.17 -19.96
C GLY A 197 17.00 -3.56 -19.76
N THR A 198 17.07 -4.07 -18.53
CA THR A 198 17.71 -5.37 -18.26
C THR A 198 16.77 -6.57 -18.38
N ASN A 199 15.44 -6.37 -18.33
CA ASN A 199 14.42 -7.42 -18.30
C ASN A 199 14.58 -8.46 -17.16
N THR A 200 15.40 -8.17 -16.17
CA THR A 200 15.57 -9.01 -14.97
C THR A 200 14.38 -8.86 -14.03
N PRO A 201 13.99 -9.90 -13.26
CA PRO A 201 12.89 -9.78 -12.30
C PRO A 201 13.16 -8.71 -11.24
N VAL A 202 12.18 -7.86 -10.94
CA VAL A 202 12.27 -6.81 -9.92
C VAL A 202 12.59 -7.40 -8.54
N ARG A 203 12.03 -8.57 -8.23
CA ARG A 203 12.28 -9.26 -6.94
C ARG A 203 13.72 -9.75 -6.73
N ALA A 204 14.53 -9.78 -7.80
CA ALA A 204 15.94 -10.16 -7.73
C ALA A 204 16.87 -8.95 -7.46
N VAL A 205 16.33 -7.72 -7.46
CA VAL A 205 17.11 -6.50 -7.20
C VAL A 205 17.59 -6.47 -5.75
N THR A 206 18.85 -6.10 -5.56
CA THR A 206 19.49 -5.97 -4.25
C THR A 206 19.81 -4.52 -3.94
N GLU A 207 19.94 -4.18 -2.65
CA GLU A 207 20.31 -2.83 -2.23
C GLU A 207 21.64 -2.38 -2.84
N ALA A 208 22.63 -3.27 -2.90
CA ALA A 208 23.94 -3.02 -3.51
C ALA A 208 23.90 -2.72 -5.01
N SER A 209 22.86 -3.17 -5.72
CA SER A 209 22.66 -2.87 -7.16
C SER A 209 21.93 -1.55 -7.42
N THR A 210 21.41 -0.89 -6.39
CA THR A 210 20.66 0.37 -6.48
C THR A 210 21.44 1.55 -5.92
N SER A 211 21.00 2.79 -6.23
CA SER A 211 21.53 3.98 -5.57
C SER A 211 20.48 5.09 -5.48
N PRO A 212 20.39 5.84 -4.36
CA PRO A 212 19.58 7.05 -4.25
C PRO A 212 19.96 8.11 -5.28
N SER A 213 21.24 8.21 -5.64
CA SER A 213 21.73 9.17 -6.63
C SER A 213 21.22 8.92 -8.05
N LYS A 214 20.68 7.73 -8.32
CA LYS A 214 20.07 7.37 -9.61
C LYS A 214 18.56 7.62 -9.64
N CYS A 215 17.97 8.09 -8.53
CA CYS A 215 16.55 8.38 -8.45
C CYS A 215 16.19 9.75 -9.03
N PRO A 216 15.02 9.89 -9.69
CA PRO A 216 14.51 11.19 -10.12
C PRO A 216 14.41 12.16 -8.94
N GLY A 217 14.86 13.40 -9.12
CA GLY A 217 14.75 14.45 -8.10
C GLY A 217 15.75 14.33 -6.94
N TYR A 218 16.73 13.42 -7.02
CA TYR A 218 17.81 13.38 -6.03
C TYR A 218 18.60 14.70 -6.01
N VAL A 219 18.58 15.37 -4.85
CA VAL A 219 19.48 16.49 -4.56
C VAL A 219 20.54 15.97 -3.62
N ALA A 220 21.81 16.05 -4.04
CA ALA A 220 22.92 15.69 -3.17
C ALA A 220 22.92 16.64 -1.97
N THR A 221 22.54 16.16 -0.79
CA THR A 221 22.76 16.88 0.46
C THR A 221 24.27 16.95 0.66
N THR A 222 24.86 18.09 0.29
CA THR A 222 26.23 18.43 0.64
C THR A 222 26.20 18.76 2.13
N THR A 223 26.28 17.74 2.98
CA THR A 223 26.76 17.96 4.34
C THR A 223 28.23 18.31 4.21
N THR A 224 28.52 19.60 4.06
CA THR A 224 29.85 20.11 4.32
C THR A 224 30.19 19.66 5.75
N PRO A 225 31.24 18.84 5.96
CA PRO A 225 31.70 18.57 7.31
C PRO A 225 32.10 19.93 7.86
N THR A 226 31.29 20.49 8.75
CA THR A 226 31.71 21.68 9.48
C THR A 226 32.79 21.19 10.41
N THR A 227 34.05 21.35 10.00
CA THR A 227 35.19 21.24 10.89
C THR A 227 35.10 22.40 11.86
N THR A 228 34.22 22.29 12.86
CA THR A 228 34.34 23.09 14.08
C THR A 228 35.62 22.63 14.76
N THR A 229 36.69 23.39 14.54
CA THR A 229 37.86 23.41 15.41
C THR A 229 37.33 23.53 16.85
N PRO A 230 37.65 22.60 17.77
CA PRO A 230 37.24 22.73 19.15
C PRO A 230 37.92 23.98 19.72
N GLU A 231 37.11 25.00 20.01
CA GLU A 231 37.53 26.21 20.70
C GLU A 231 37.97 25.80 22.12
N PHE A 232 39.25 26.04 22.42
CA PHE A 232 39.83 25.76 23.73
C PHE A 232 39.24 26.76 24.72
N ILE A 233 38.22 26.33 25.49
CA ILE A 233 37.70 27.10 26.61
C ILE A 233 38.69 26.90 27.77
N PRO A 234 39.32 27.96 28.32
CA PRO A 234 40.12 27.82 29.53
C PRO A 234 39.19 27.51 30.71
N GLU A 235 39.37 26.35 31.33
CA GLU A 235 38.66 25.94 32.55
C GLU A 235 39.03 26.89 33.71
N THR A 236 38.13 27.79 34.07
CA THR A 236 38.16 28.44 35.39
C THR A 236 37.66 27.46 36.44
N THR A 237 38.58 27.08 37.32
CA THR A 237 38.39 26.19 38.46
C THR A 237 37.43 26.86 39.46
N THR A 238 36.21 26.35 39.56
CA THR A 238 35.39 26.54 40.77
C THR A 238 34.57 25.29 41.03
N SER A 239 34.92 24.61 42.11
CA SER A 239 34.28 23.41 42.64
C SER A 239 32.85 23.68 43.11
N PRO A 240 31.88 22.81 42.80
CA PRO A 240 30.68 22.65 43.59
C PRO A 240 30.79 21.41 44.51
N GLN A 241 30.48 21.62 45.79
CA GLN A 241 30.36 20.57 46.79
C GLN A 241 29.19 19.61 46.49
N PRO A 242 29.25 18.34 46.97
CA PRO A 242 28.20 17.35 46.72
C PRO A 242 26.99 17.59 47.63
N VAL A 243 25.81 17.77 47.03
CA VAL A 243 24.53 17.67 47.73
C VAL A 243 24.05 16.22 47.65
N ILE A 244 24.05 15.54 48.80
CA ILE A 244 23.49 14.19 48.96
C ILE A 244 21.97 14.33 49.04
N THR A 245 21.26 13.89 48.01
CA THR A 245 19.80 13.70 48.07
C THR A 245 19.49 12.22 47.94
N THR A 246 19.10 11.61 49.06
CA THR A 246 18.60 10.24 49.13
C THR A 246 17.25 10.14 48.41
N GLN A 247 17.19 9.49 47.25
CA GLN A 247 15.95 9.03 46.66
C GLN A 247 15.89 7.50 46.64
N LYS A 248 14.82 6.99 47.27
CA LYS A 248 14.45 5.58 47.45
C LYS A 248 13.90 5.04 46.12
N PRO A 249 14.35 3.87 45.61
CA PRO A 249 13.78 3.32 44.38
C PRO A 249 12.33 2.84 44.61
N LYS A 250 11.42 3.25 43.71
CA LYS A 250 10.05 2.71 43.59
C LYS A 250 10.10 1.34 42.88
N PRO A 251 9.32 0.34 43.31
CA PRO A 251 9.28 -0.97 42.66
C PRO A 251 8.41 -0.92 41.40
N LEU A 252 8.96 -1.35 40.26
CA LEU A 252 8.21 -1.63 39.04
C LEU A 252 7.65 -3.06 39.11
N TRP A 253 6.33 -3.17 39.03
CA TRP A 253 5.60 -4.44 39.01
C TRP A 253 5.53 -5.03 37.60
N ASN A 254 5.87 -6.32 37.53
CA ASN A 254 5.31 -7.43 36.75
C ASN A 254 5.04 -7.28 35.23
N PHE A 255 5.90 -7.92 34.43
CA PHE A 255 5.53 -8.44 33.11
C PHE A 255 4.99 -9.88 33.24
N ASN A 256 3.81 -10.13 32.68
CA ASN A 256 3.14 -11.43 32.63
C ASN A 256 3.40 -12.08 31.27
N CYS A 257 4.11 -13.22 31.25
CA CYS A 257 4.27 -14.06 30.06
C CYS A 257 3.38 -15.30 30.21
N THR A 258 2.15 -15.23 29.70
CA THR A 258 1.28 -16.40 29.50
C THR A 258 0.98 -16.55 28.02
N SER A 259 1.75 -17.41 27.33
CA SER A 259 1.27 -18.43 26.37
C SER A 259 2.43 -18.92 25.49
N ILE A 260 3.21 -19.88 25.97
CA ILE A 260 3.91 -20.82 25.09
C ILE A 260 3.29 -22.18 25.36
N GLN A 261 2.45 -22.64 24.44
CA GLN A 261 1.98 -24.02 24.43
C GLN A 261 3.18 -24.92 24.09
N GLU A 262 3.62 -25.68 25.09
CA GLU A 262 4.50 -26.82 24.89
C GLU A 262 3.76 -27.90 24.09
N ARG A 263 4.24 -28.20 22.87
CA ARG A 263 4.04 -29.54 22.30
C ARG A 263 5.25 -30.39 22.69
N LYS A 264 4.96 -31.41 23.51
CA LYS A 264 5.85 -32.51 23.86
C LYS A 264 5.91 -33.55 22.74
N ASN A 265 7.13 -34.08 22.58
CA ASN A 265 7.50 -35.40 22.05
C ASN A 265 7.44 -35.52 20.51
N ASP A 266 8.43 -36.07 19.80
CA ASP A 266 9.26 -37.25 20.13
C ASP A 266 10.74 -37.14 19.71
N GLY A 267 11.62 -37.62 20.58
CA GLY A 267 12.78 -38.45 20.21
C GLY A 267 14.02 -37.80 19.58
N GLY A 268 14.98 -37.37 20.41
CA GLY A 268 16.34 -37.07 19.96
C GLY A 268 17.19 -36.39 21.02
N ASP A 269 17.82 -37.19 21.87
CA ASP A 269 18.69 -36.80 22.98
C ASP A 269 19.98 -36.10 22.49
N CYS A 270 20.25 -34.90 23.01
CA CYS A 270 21.58 -34.27 23.06
C CYS A 270 21.61 -33.31 24.27
N GLY A 271 22.56 -33.55 25.17
CA GLY A 271 22.66 -32.98 26.51
C GLY A 271 22.62 -31.45 26.61
N LYS A 272 21.99 -30.99 27.71
CA LYS A 272 22.17 -29.66 28.31
C LYS A 272 23.32 -29.72 29.34
N PRO A 273 23.99 -28.61 29.67
CA PRO A 273 23.44 -27.54 30.56
C PRO A 273 23.56 -26.15 29.92
N ALA A 274 22.46 -25.40 29.78
CA ALA A 274 22.04 -24.36 30.73
C ALA A 274 23.13 -23.30 31.03
N CYS A 275 23.13 -22.20 30.26
CA CYS A 275 23.69 -20.91 30.69
C CYS A 275 22.55 -19.88 30.77
N THR A 276 22.02 -19.72 31.98
CA THR A 276 21.36 -18.50 32.45
C THR A 276 22.43 -17.64 33.13
N THR A 277 22.60 -16.38 32.70
CA THR A 277 22.55 -15.13 33.50
C THR A 277 23.23 -13.97 32.75
N LEU A 278 22.45 -12.91 32.54
CA LEU A 278 22.74 -11.49 32.26
C LEU A 278 24.19 -10.99 32.08
N LEU A 279 24.41 -10.24 31.00
CA LEU A 279 25.21 -9.01 31.07
C LEU A 279 24.63 -7.93 30.14
N ASN A 280 24.47 -6.74 30.72
CA ASN A 280 24.05 -5.50 30.09
C ASN A 280 24.94 -5.14 28.89
N CYS A 281 24.36 -4.84 27.73
CA CYS A 281 25.01 -4.04 26.69
C CYS A 281 24.16 -2.80 26.40
N ALA A 282 24.33 -1.78 27.23
CA ALA A 282 24.14 -0.40 26.80
C ALA A 282 25.46 0.05 26.15
N ASN A 283 25.37 0.59 24.94
CA ASN A 283 26.43 1.26 24.18
C ASN A 283 27.66 0.42 23.82
N PHE A 284 27.72 -0.14 22.60
CA PHE A 284 28.85 0.08 21.68
C PHE A 284 28.48 -0.40 20.26
N LEU A 285 28.96 0.39 19.30
CA LEU A 285 28.99 0.16 17.86
C LEU A 285 29.59 -1.21 17.48
N SER A 286 29.05 -1.79 16.40
CA SER A 286 29.66 -2.77 15.49
C SER A 286 30.19 -4.10 16.05
N CYS A 287 29.53 -5.20 15.69
CA CYS A 287 30.24 -6.40 15.24
C CYS A 287 29.39 -7.20 14.23
N LEU A 288 29.88 -7.24 13.00
CA LEU A 288 29.45 -8.12 11.92
C LEU A 288 29.63 -9.58 12.34
N CYS A 289 28.71 -10.47 11.94
CA CYS A 289 29.07 -11.86 11.69
C CYS A 289 28.41 -12.34 10.40
N SER A 290 29.14 -12.10 9.31
CA SER A 290 29.03 -12.79 8.04
C SER A 290 29.33 -14.29 8.19
N THR A 291 28.73 -15.08 7.29
CA THR A 291 29.23 -16.36 6.75
C THR A 291 29.57 -17.49 7.72
N CYS A 292 28.77 -18.56 7.68
CA CYS A 292 29.30 -19.91 7.79
C CYS A 292 28.82 -20.73 6.58
N ALA A 293 29.69 -20.78 5.58
CA ALA A 293 29.61 -21.69 4.46
C ALA A 293 30.20 -23.05 4.87
N LEU A 294 29.79 -24.11 4.17
CA LEU A 294 30.49 -25.39 4.02
C LEU A 294 30.58 -26.30 5.26
N CYS A 295 29.72 -27.32 5.27
CA CYS A 295 30.20 -28.68 5.53
C CYS A 295 29.51 -29.65 4.55
N ARG A 296 30.29 -30.20 3.62
CA ARG A 296 29.91 -31.21 2.62
C ARG A 296 30.55 -32.54 3.04
N LYS A 297 29.74 -33.60 3.10
CA LYS A 297 30.03 -35.06 3.10
C LYS A 297 31.03 -35.64 4.14
N ARG A 298 30.55 -36.59 4.93
CA ARG A 298 30.63 -38.03 4.61
C ARG A 298 29.26 -38.67 4.85
#